data_AF-A0A3D4CLB0-F1
#
_entry.id   AF-A0A3D4CLB0-F1
#
_cell.length_a   1.000
_cell.length_b   1.000
_cell.length_c   1.000
_cell.angle_alpha   90.00
_cell.angle_beta   90.00
_cell.angle_gamma   90.00
#
_symmetry.space_group_name_H-M   'P 1'
#
loop_
_entity.id
_entity.type
_entity.pdbx_description
1 polymer ?
#
loop_
_entity_poly.entity_id
_entity_poly.type
_entity_poly.pdbx_seq_one_letter_code
_entity_poly.pdbx_strand_id
1 'polypeptide(L)'
;MDNRVFDGYPYGELGYPEMHQHLLPLLEAGQSALDLGFGTGHTCSPLAFAGLKIVGVDRNDGWLQYAEEAYFEAGLGGQLTLVSADALEYMRANQTKFNLVIMSDFLMFQVKTAGKELIRLAYDTLLPNGLIWITTLSTGDEFYSRMSQSQEPIDADTFMSYSHCGGSGPVCFYHPLEIETYLQSMGAKIIFQTETENTAGGVVNIVLVQKLS
;
A
#
# COMPACT_ATOMS: atom_id res chain seq x y z
N MET A 1 13.44 1.10 24.77
CA MET A 1 13.45 1.48 23.34
C MET A 1 13.54 0.20 22.54
N ASP A 2 12.78 0.13 21.46
CA ASP A 2 12.80 -0.99 20.54
C ASP A 2 14.06 -0.90 19.68
N ASN A 3 14.92 -1.93 19.73
CA ASN A 3 16.23 -1.93 19.07
C ASN A 3 16.19 -2.68 17.72
N ARG A 4 15.01 -3.02 17.21
CA ARG A 4 14.86 -3.66 15.90
C ARG A 4 15.25 -2.68 14.79
N VAL A 5 15.90 -3.19 13.75
CA VAL A 5 16.40 -2.44 12.59
C VAL A 5 16.09 -3.23 11.34
N PHE A 6 15.69 -2.54 10.27
CA PHE A 6 15.48 -3.11 8.94
C PHE A 6 16.14 -2.22 7.91
N ASP A 7 17.00 -2.80 7.06
CA ASP A 7 17.69 -2.06 5.99
C ASP A 7 18.42 -0.79 6.48
N GLY A 8 18.99 -0.85 7.69
CA GLY A 8 19.67 0.29 8.34
C GLY A 8 18.76 1.31 9.01
N TYR A 9 17.43 1.19 8.90
CA TYR A 9 16.46 2.07 9.55
C TYR A 9 15.95 1.48 10.87
N PRO A 10 15.88 2.28 11.95
CA PRO A 10 15.34 1.82 13.22
C PRO A 10 13.82 1.59 13.12
N TYR A 11 13.31 0.64 13.90
CA TYR A 11 11.91 0.21 13.84
C TYR A 11 10.88 1.34 13.91
N GLY A 12 11.14 2.38 14.73
CA GLY A 12 10.24 3.53 14.87
C GLY A 12 10.15 4.43 13.64
N GLU A 13 11.04 4.25 12.66
CA GLU A 13 11.07 5.01 11.40
C GLU A 13 10.56 4.18 10.21
N LEU A 14 10.21 2.91 10.43
CA LEU A 14 9.72 2.02 9.38
C LEU A 14 8.22 2.20 9.17
N GLY A 15 7.80 2.43 7.92
CA GLY A 15 6.40 2.67 7.57
C GLY A 15 5.85 4.01 8.08
N TYR A 16 4.56 4.25 7.86
CA TYR A 16 3.90 5.47 8.30
C TYR A 16 3.67 5.47 9.82
N PRO A 17 3.85 6.60 10.54
CA PRO A 17 3.50 6.71 11.96
C PRO A 17 2.06 6.29 12.26
N GLU A 18 1.13 6.62 11.37
CA GLU A 18 -0.28 6.27 11.44
C GLU A 18 -0.50 4.75 11.39
N MET A 19 0.39 4.01 10.70
CA MET A 19 0.35 2.54 10.69
C MET A 19 0.61 1.98 12.10
N HIS A 20 1.61 2.52 12.80
CA HIS A 20 1.91 2.11 14.17
C HIS A 20 0.79 2.48 15.14
N GLN A 21 0.17 3.64 14.94
CA GLN A 21 -0.87 4.14 15.83
C GLN A 21 -2.23 3.48 15.62
N HIS A 22 -2.60 3.18 14.37
CA HIS A 22 -3.97 2.80 14.02
C HIS A 22 -4.10 1.40 13.45
N LEU A 23 -3.10 0.88 12.71
CA LEU A 23 -3.17 -0.43 12.09
C LEU A 23 -2.60 -1.53 13.01
N LEU A 24 -1.34 -1.39 13.44
CA LEU A 24 -0.66 -2.41 14.25
C LEU A 24 -1.44 -2.88 15.49
N PRO A 25 -2.13 -2.00 16.25
CA PRO A 25 -2.87 -2.44 17.44
C PRO A 25 -4.08 -3.34 17.14
N LEU A 26 -4.49 -3.46 15.87
CA LEU A 26 -5.64 -4.24 15.44
C LEU A 26 -5.24 -5.64 14.92
N LEU A 27 -3.95 -5.92 14.86
CA LEU A 27 -3.40 -7.13 14.25
C LEU A 27 -2.85 -8.08 15.30
N GLU A 28 -2.88 -9.37 14.99
CA GLU A 28 -2.37 -10.43 15.84
C GLU A 28 -1.26 -11.20 15.13
N ALA A 29 -0.26 -11.65 15.89
CA ALA A 29 0.82 -12.49 15.37
C ALA A 29 0.25 -13.76 14.70
N GLY A 30 0.84 -14.15 13.58
CA GLY A 30 0.42 -15.28 12.77
C GLY A 30 -0.68 -14.97 11.74
N GLN A 31 -1.30 -13.77 11.80
CA GLN A 31 -2.21 -13.31 10.76
C GLN A 31 -1.49 -13.10 9.42
N SER A 32 -2.26 -13.12 8.34
CA SER A 32 -1.76 -13.03 6.97
C SER A 32 -2.00 -11.64 6.37
N ALA A 33 -0.98 -11.10 5.71
CA ALA A 33 -1.05 -9.85 4.99
C ALA A 33 -0.61 -10.03 3.54
N LEU A 34 -1.27 -9.31 2.63
CA LEU A 34 -0.89 -9.17 1.23
C LEU A 34 -0.48 -7.72 0.97
N ASP A 35 0.64 -7.49 0.32
CA ASP A 35 1.08 -6.17 -0.10
C ASP A 35 1.24 -6.11 -1.63
N LEU A 36 0.53 -5.18 -2.24
CA LEU A 36 0.51 -4.95 -3.69
C LEU A 36 1.41 -3.75 -3.99
N GLY A 37 2.51 -4.00 -4.71
CA GLY A 37 3.60 -3.04 -4.85
C GLY A 37 4.58 -3.12 -3.70
N PHE A 38 5.02 -4.33 -3.35
CA PHE A 38 5.84 -4.61 -2.18
C PHE A 38 7.16 -3.83 -2.15
N GLY A 39 7.73 -3.53 -3.33
CA GLY A 39 9.02 -2.86 -3.45
C GLY A 39 10.11 -3.59 -2.67
N THR A 40 10.82 -2.85 -1.83
CA THR A 40 11.88 -3.36 -0.95
C THR A 40 11.37 -3.80 0.43
N GLY A 41 10.05 -3.78 0.66
CA GLY A 41 9.41 -4.32 1.86
C GLY A 41 9.47 -3.44 3.11
N HIS A 42 9.90 -2.17 2.99
CA HIS A 42 9.96 -1.20 4.10
C HIS A 42 8.62 -1.03 4.82
N THR A 43 7.55 -0.80 4.06
CA THR A 43 6.19 -0.62 4.60
C THR A 43 5.72 -1.83 5.41
N CYS A 44 6.03 -3.05 4.97
CA CYS A 44 5.61 -4.28 5.63
C CYS A 44 6.52 -4.72 6.77
N SER A 45 7.73 -4.16 6.88
CA SER A 45 8.71 -4.61 7.87
C SER A 45 8.21 -4.48 9.32
N PRO A 46 7.45 -3.42 9.73
CA PRO A 46 6.86 -3.38 11.08
C PRO A 46 5.86 -4.51 11.34
N LEU A 47 5.11 -4.89 10.30
CA LEU A 47 4.10 -5.94 10.36
C LEU A 47 4.75 -7.33 10.52
N ALA A 48 5.82 -7.59 9.77
CA ALA A 48 6.61 -8.81 9.93
C ALA A 48 7.28 -8.87 11.31
N PHE A 49 7.79 -7.75 11.82
CA PHE A 49 8.28 -7.67 13.18
C PHE A 49 7.19 -7.90 14.25
N ALA A 50 5.93 -7.61 13.93
CA ALA A 50 4.77 -7.93 14.76
C ALA A 50 4.30 -9.39 14.63
N GLY A 51 4.95 -10.20 13.78
CA GLY A 51 4.69 -11.63 13.63
C GLY A 51 3.72 -11.98 12.49
N LEU A 52 3.39 -11.04 11.60
CA LEU A 52 2.51 -11.32 10.46
C LEU A 52 3.25 -12.08 9.36
N LYS A 53 2.50 -12.94 8.66
CA LYS A 53 2.95 -13.63 7.45
C LYS A 53 2.63 -12.76 6.24
N ILE A 54 3.66 -12.28 5.56
CA ILE A 54 3.55 -11.34 4.45
C ILE A 54 3.68 -12.07 3.13
N VAL A 55 2.73 -11.84 2.22
CA VAL A 55 2.86 -12.11 0.79
C VAL A 55 3.11 -10.77 0.10
N GLY A 56 4.31 -10.57 -0.45
CA GLY A 56 4.70 -9.37 -1.19
C GLY A 56 4.60 -9.61 -2.69
N VAL A 57 3.84 -8.77 -3.40
CA VAL A 57 3.71 -8.82 -4.87
C VAL A 57 4.35 -7.57 -5.46
N ASP A 58 5.31 -7.76 -6.36
CA ASP A 58 5.88 -6.68 -7.16
C ASP A 58 6.30 -7.21 -8.54
N ARG A 59 6.44 -6.33 -9.53
CA ARG A 59 6.92 -6.71 -10.87
C ARG A 59 8.43 -6.61 -11.03
N ASN A 60 9.11 -5.94 -10.10
CA ASN A 60 10.53 -5.67 -10.18
C ASN A 60 11.32 -6.75 -9.42
N ASP A 61 11.83 -7.73 -10.14
CA ASP A 61 12.64 -8.83 -9.58
C ASP A 61 13.84 -8.34 -8.75
N GLY A 62 14.46 -7.23 -9.15
CA GLY A 62 15.59 -6.67 -8.42
C GLY A 62 15.22 -6.11 -7.05
N TRP A 63 14.02 -5.50 -6.93
CA TRP A 63 13.49 -5.06 -5.64
C TRP A 63 13.09 -6.24 -4.76
N LEU A 64 12.49 -7.26 -5.35
CA LEU A 64 12.14 -8.48 -4.62
C LEU A 64 13.38 -9.20 -4.08
N GLN A 65 14.44 -9.33 -4.88
CA GLN A 65 15.71 -9.90 -4.41
C GLN A 65 16.28 -9.10 -3.25
N TYR A 66 16.32 -7.77 -3.37
CA TYR A 66 16.79 -6.90 -2.28
C TYR A 66 15.95 -7.07 -1.01
N ALA A 67 14.62 -7.13 -1.16
CA ALA A 67 13.72 -7.30 -0.02
C ALA A 67 13.93 -8.66 0.66
N GLU A 68 14.14 -9.73 -0.10
CA GLU A 68 14.43 -11.06 0.46
C GLU A 68 15.72 -11.04 1.30
N GLU A 69 16.79 -10.43 0.79
CA GLU A 69 18.06 -10.26 1.50
C GLU A 69 17.86 -9.44 2.79
N ALA A 70 17.20 -8.29 2.71
CA ALA A 70 16.93 -7.43 3.87
C ALA A 70 16.07 -8.12 4.95
N TYR A 71 15.04 -8.87 4.55
CA TYR A 71 14.21 -9.65 5.49
C TYR A 71 15.00 -10.80 6.11
N PHE A 72 15.89 -11.46 5.36
CA PHE A 72 16.76 -12.49 5.90
C PHE A 72 17.71 -11.92 6.95
N GLU A 73 18.38 -10.81 6.66
CA GLU A 73 19.31 -10.13 7.58
C GLU A 73 18.63 -9.65 8.87
N ALA A 74 17.37 -9.21 8.76
CA ALA A 74 16.54 -8.82 9.90
C ALA A 74 15.97 -10.02 10.71
N GLY A 75 16.23 -11.26 10.30
CA GLY A 75 15.67 -12.46 10.94
C GLY A 75 14.18 -12.68 10.67
N LEU A 76 13.64 -12.06 9.62
CA LEU A 76 12.24 -12.07 9.23
C LEU A 76 11.94 -12.99 8.03
N GLY A 77 12.96 -13.62 7.43
CA GLY A 77 12.80 -14.42 6.20
C GLY A 77 11.71 -15.51 6.28
N GLY A 78 11.51 -16.12 7.45
CA GLY A 78 10.45 -17.13 7.65
C GLY A 78 9.01 -16.59 7.62
N GLN A 79 8.84 -15.26 7.54
CA GLN A 79 7.56 -14.56 7.52
C GLN A 79 7.23 -14.01 6.13
N LEU A 80 8.15 -14.10 5.17
CA LEU A 80 8.01 -13.48 3.86
C LEU A 80 7.80 -14.53 2.76
N THR A 81 6.87 -14.26 1.87
CA THR A 81 6.72 -14.97 0.58
C THR A 81 6.64 -13.91 -0.51
N LEU A 82 7.52 -13.98 -1.51
CA LEU A 82 7.56 -13.03 -2.61
C LEU A 82 6.99 -13.63 -3.89
N VAL A 83 6.25 -12.81 -4.63
CA VAL A 83 5.67 -13.17 -5.92
C VAL A 83 6.02 -12.09 -6.93
N SER A 84 6.79 -12.45 -7.95
CA SER A 84 7.02 -11.59 -9.11
C SER A 84 5.82 -11.66 -10.05
N ALA A 85 5.02 -10.60 -10.07
CA ALA A 85 3.82 -10.51 -10.91
C ALA A 85 3.32 -9.07 -11.07
N ASP A 86 2.52 -8.84 -12.12
CA ASP A 86 1.62 -7.70 -12.15
C ASP A 86 0.52 -7.87 -11.07
N ALA A 87 0.29 -6.81 -10.30
CA ALA A 87 -0.64 -6.87 -9.16
C ALA A 87 -2.09 -7.16 -9.60
N LEU A 88 -2.54 -6.61 -10.74
CA LEU A 88 -3.90 -6.79 -11.21
C LEU A 88 -4.11 -8.22 -11.74
N GLU A 89 -3.13 -8.75 -12.48
CA GLU A 89 -3.15 -10.15 -12.91
C GLU A 89 -3.11 -11.11 -11.71
N TYR A 90 -2.23 -10.86 -10.75
CA TYR A 90 -2.16 -11.63 -9.51
C TYR A 90 -3.51 -11.62 -8.77
N MET A 91 -4.11 -10.46 -8.58
CA MET A 91 -5.38 -10.32 -7.85
C MET A 91 -6.56 -10.97 -8.56
N ARG A 92 -6.57 -11.02 -9.90
CA ARG A 92 -7.60 -11.75 -10.66
C ARG A 92 -7.47 -13.26 -10.54
N ALA A 93 -6.24 -13.77 -10.41
CA ALA A 93 -5.98 -15.21 -10.29
C ALA A 93 -6.03 -15.71 -8.84
N ASN A 94 -5.64 -14.89 -7.88
CA ASN A 94 -5.53 -15.27 -6.47
C ASN A 94 -6.90 -15.52 -5.83
N GLN A 95 -7.04 -16.67 -5.17
CA GLN A 95 -8.24 -17.03 -4.39
C GLN A 95 -7.98 -17.03 -2.87
N THR A 96 -6.72 -16.85 -2.45
CA THR A 96 -6.32 -16.84 -1.04
C THR A 96 -6.95 -15.65 -0.33
N LYS A 97 -7.43 -15.84 0.90
CA LYS A 97 -7.98 -14.75 1.72
C LYS A 97 -6.97 -14.27 2.75
N PHE A 98 -6.97 -12.97 3.04
CA PHE A 98 -6.01 -12.34 3.96
C PHE A 98 -6.71 -11.59 5.11
N ASN A 99 -6.00 -11.44 6.22
CA ASN A 99 -6.42 -10.58 7.33
C ASN A 99 -6.19 -9.10 7.01
N LEU A 100 -5.18 -8.81 6.19
CA LEU A 100 -4.80 -7.46 5.79
C LEU A 100 -4.41 -7.43 4.30
N VAL A 101 -4.85 -6.40 3.58
CA VAL A 101 -4.33 -6.06 2.25
C VAL A 101 -3.78 -4.63 2.27
N ILE A 102 -2.60 -4.44 1.70
CA ILE A 102 -1.83 -3.19 1.71
C ILE A 102 -1.65 -2.73 0.27
N MET A 103 -1.88 -1.44 0.05
CA MET A 103 -1.56 -0.72 -1.18
C MET A 103 -0.93 0.61 -0.77
N SER A 104 0.28 0.56 -0.21
CA SER A 104 0.97 1.75 0.29
C SER A 104 1.80 2.37 -0.82
N ASP A 105 1.48 3.60 -1.19
CA ASP A 105 2.13 4.38 -2.25
C ASP A 105 2.17 3.64 -3.60
N PHE A 106 1.20 2.75 -3.81
CA PHE A 106 1.11 1.89 -4.98
C PHE A 106 0.08 2.38 -6.00
N LEU A 107 -1.12 2.74 -5.53
CA LEU A 107 -2.23 3.14 -6.39
C LEU A 107 -1.94 4.40 -7.23
N MET A 108 -0.99 5.22 -6.79
CA MET A 108 -0.52 6.39 -7.54
C MET A 108 0.18 6.03 -8.85
N PHE A 109 0.65 4.78 -9.01
CA PHE A 109 1.25 4.27 -10.24
C PHE A 109 0.26 3.50 -11.12
N GLN A 110 -1.04 3.58 -10.80
CA GLN A 110 -2.12 2.94 -11.54
C GLN A 110 -3.03 4.00 -12.14
N VAL A 111 -3.58 3.75 -13.33
CA VAL A 111 -4.70 4.56 -13.82
C VAL A 111 -5.93 4.34 -12.94
N LYS A 112 -6.82 5.33 -12.85
CA LYS A 112 -7.95 5.34 -11.90
C LYS A 112 -8.84 4.12 -12.03
N THR A 113 -9.14 3.71 -13.27
CA THR A 113 -9.95 2.52 -13.57
C THR A 113 -9.32 1.23 -13.02
N ALA A 114 -8.02 1.02 -13.23
CA ALA A 114 -7.29 -0.13 -12.68
C ALA A 114 -7.19 -0.06 -11.14
N GLY A 115 -6.96 1.13 -10.58
CA GLY A 115 -6.93 1.34 -9.13
C GLY A 115 -8.25 0.97 -8.45
N LYS A 116 -9.40 1.34 -9.04
CA LYS A 116 -10.73 0.96 -8.54
C LYS A 116 -10.98 -0.55 -8.62
N GLU A 117 -10.49 -1.21 -9.66
CA GLU A 117 -10.56 -2.66 -9.78
C GLU A 117 -9.70 -3.36 -8.71
N LEU A 118 -8.46 -2.89 -8.49
CA LEU A 118 -7.57 -3.38 -7.44
C LEU A 118 -8.18 -3.23 -6.05
N ILE A 119 -8.77 -2.07 -5.72
CA ILE A 119 -9.45 -1.84 -4.44
C ILE A 119 -10.60 -2.84 -4.25
N ARG A 120 -11.42 -3.07 -5.29
CA ARG A 120 -12.51 -4.04 -5.23
C ARG A 120 -12.00 -5.46 -5.00
N LEU A 121 -11.00 -5.88 -5.76
CA LEU A 121 -10.39 -7.20 -5.62
C LEU A 121 -9.74 -7.38 -4.25
N ALA A 122 -9.06 -6.36 -3.73
CA ALA A 122 -8.52 -6.35 -2.38
C ALA A 122 -9.61 -6.60 -1.34
N TYR A 123 -10.73 -5.88 -1.44
CA TYR A 123 -11.88 -6.05 -0.54
C TYR A 123 -12.48 -7.46 -0.60
N ASP A 124 -12.61 -8.01 -1.80
CA ASP A 124 -13.12 -9.38 -2.00
C ASP A 124 -12.16 -10.44 -1.41
N THR A 125 -10.87 -10.14 -1.39
CA THR A 125 -9.79 -11.02 -0.89
C THR A 125 -9.66 -10.98 0.63
N LEU A 126 -10.29 -10.02 1.32
CA LEU A 126 -10.31 -10.01 2.78
C LEU A 126 -11.14 -11.15 3.37
N LEU A 127 -10.61 -11.75 4.45
CA LEU A 127 -11.38 -12.50 5.43
C LEU A 127 -12.44 -11.59 6.10
N PRO A 128 -13.49 -12.16 6.73
CA PRO A 128 -14.38 -11.39 7.59
C PRO A 128 -13.58 -10.63 8.65
N ASN A 129 -13.93 -9.36 8.89
CA ASN A 129 -13.21 -8.42 9.77
C ASN A 129 -11.79 -8.06 9.32
N GLY A 130 -11.38 -8.47 8.11
CA GLY A 130 -10.09 -8.10 7.53
C GLY A 130 -9.98 -6.61 7.25
N LEU A 131 -8.74 -6.13 7.15
CA LEU A 131 -8.39 -4.72 7.03
C LEU A 131 -7.78 -4.39 5.67
N ILE A 132 -8.02 -3.18 5.18
CA ILE A 132 -7.28 -2.61 4.04
C ILE A 132 -6.55 -1.35 4.52
N TRP A 133 -5.26 -1.27 4.18
CA TRP A 133 -4.43 -0.09 4.37
C TRP A 133 -4.03 0.49 3.00
N ILE A 134 -4.32 1.76 2.77
CA ILE A 134 -3.99 2.46 1.52
C ILE A 134 -3.29 3.77 1.86
N THR A 135 -2.17 4.03 1.17
CA THR A 135 -1.61 5.38 1.04
C THR A 135 -1.49 5.74 -0.44
N THR A 136 -1.86 6.96 -0.81
CA THR A 136 -1.79 7.42 -2.21
C THR A 136 -1.78 8.94 -2.29
N LEU A 137 -1.28 9.51 -3.39
CA LEU A 137 -1.26 10.96 -3.58
C LEU A 137 -2.65 11.57 -3.55
N SER A 138 -2.73 12.75 -2.95
CA SER A 138 -3.96 13.51 -2.87
C SER A 138 -4.08 14.56 -3.97
N THR A 139 -5.31 14.84 -4.41
CA THR A 139 -5.62 16.05 -5.21
C THR A 139 -5.37 17.36 -4.43
N GLY A 140 -5.16 17.29 -3.11
CA GLY A 140 -4.71 18.41 -2.28
C GLY A 140 -3.23 18.79 -2.49
N ASP A 141 -2.46 17.95 -3.19
CA ASP A 141 -1.04 18.18 -3.45
C ASP A 141 -0.80 19.32 -4.45
N GLU A 142 0.20 20.17 -4.20
CA GLU A 142 0.59 21.21 -5.16
C GLU A 142 1.05 20.63 -6.51
N PHE A 143 1.60 19.41 -6.51
CA PHE A 143 1.98 18.69 -7.71
C PHE A 143 0.76 18.38 -8.58
N TYR A 144 -0.37 17.96 -7.99
CA TYR A 144 -1.63 17.81 -8.73
C TYR A 144 -2.05 19.13 -9.38
N SER A 145 -1.99 20.23 -8.63
CA SER A 145 -2.34 21.57 -9.16
C SER A 145 -1.46 21.97 -10.35
N ARG A 146 -0.15 21.68 -10.29
CA ARG A 146 0.77 21.93 -11.41
C ARG A 146 0.46 21.04 -12.62
N MET A 147 0.19 19.75 -12.41
CA MET A 147 -0.09 18.81 -13.49
C MET A 147 -1.40 19.14 -14.20
N SER A 148 -2.49 19.36 -13.45
CA SER A 148 -3.81 19.70 -13.99
C SER A 148 -3.84 21.00 -14.78
N GLN A 149 -2.93 21.94 -14.50
CA GLN A 149 -2.80 23.19 -15.26
C GLN A 149 -1.92 23.06 -16.52
N SER A 150 -1.03 22.06 -16.57
CA SER A 150 0.01 21.96 -17.60
C SER A 150 -0.18 20.81 -18.58
N GLN A 151 -1.04 19.83 -18.27
CA GLN A 151 -1.18 18.61 -19.03
C GLN A 151 -2.63 18.12 -19.05
N GLU A 152 -3.05 17.54 -20.17
CA GLU A 152 -4.32 16.83 -20.26
C GLU A 152 -4.21 15.47 -19.55
N PRO A 153 -5.22 15.08 -18.74
CA PRO A 153 -5.23 13.79 -18.08
C PRO A 153 -5.40 12.62 -19.07
N ILE A 154 -4.74 11.50 -18.79
CA ILE A 154 -4.91 10.23 -19.55
C ILE A 154 -6.04 9.36 -19.01
N ASP A 155 -6.45 9.61 -17.77
CA ASP A 155 -7.62 9.07 -17.05
C ASP A 155 -7.97 10.08 -15.94
N ALA A 156 -9.13 9.94 -15.29
CA ALA A 156 -9.56 10.86 -14.23
C ALA A 156 -8.44 11.10 -13.19
N ASP A 157 -8.07 12.37 -13.00
CA ASP A 157 -7.01 12.83 -12.09
C ASP A 157 -5.68 12.05 -12.23
N THR A 158 -5.39 11.61 -13.46
CA THR A 158 -4.22 10.80 -13.79
C THR A 158 -3.46 11.41 -14.95
N PHE A 159 -2.16 11.58 -14.78
CA PHE A 159 -1.30 12.24 -15.75
C PHE A 159 -0.09 11.38 -16.08
N MET A 160 0.53 11.58 -17.25
CA MET A 160 1.81 10.95 -17.55
C MET A 160 2.93 11.76 -16.91
N SER A 161 3.82 11.11 -16.16
CA SER A 161 4.99 11.75 -15.57
C SER A 161 6.20 10.85 -15.63
N TYR A 162 7.38 11.46 -15.62
CA TYR A 162 8.61 10.73 -15.39
C TYR A 162 8.80 10.52 -13.88
N SER A 163 8.56 9.31 -13.41
CA SER A 163 8.80 8.93 -12.01
C SER A 163 10.28 8.64 -11.78
N HIS A 164 10.78 8.96 -10.59
CA HIS A 164 12.16 8.66 -10.21
C HIS A 164 12.41 7.15 -10.05
N CYS A 165 11.35 6.34 -9.95
CA CYS A 165 11.40 4.93 -9.57
C CYS A 165 11.29 3.96 -10.76
N GLY A 166 11.00 4.42 -11.98
CA GLY A 166 10.72 3.49 -13.08
C GLY A 166 10.50 4.09 -14.47
N GLY A 167 10.90 5.33 -14.71
CA GLY A 167 10.71 5.99 -16.00
C GLY A 167 9.33 6.63 -16.15
N SER A 168 8.90 6.81 -17.41
CA SER A 168 7.60 7.40 -17.74
C SER A 168 6.45 6.46 -17.35
N GLY A 169 5.51 6.95 -16.54
CA GLY A 169 4.34 6.18 -16.10
C GLY A 169 3.20 7.08 -15.63
N PRO A 170 2.02 6.49 -15.36
CA PRO A 170 0.91 7.23 -14.78
C PRO A 170 1.26 7.71 -13.37
N VAL A 171 0.82 8.92 -13.05
CA VAL A 171 0.73 9.45 -11.68
C VAL A 171 -0.72 9.81 -11.45
N CYS A 172 -1.36 9.08 -10.55
CA CYS A 172 -2.76 9.20 -10.20
C CYS A 172 -2.91 9.83 -8.81
N PHE A 173 -3.81 10.81 -8.73
CA PHE A 173 -4.15 11.53 -7.50
C PHE A 173 -5.59 11.21 -7.11
N TYR A 174 -5.86 11.08 -5.82
CA TYR A 174 -7.20 10.77 -5.31
C TYR A 174 -7.74 11.92 -4.47
N HIS A 175 -9.02 12.22 -4.62
CA HIS A 175 -9.69 13.11 -3.68
C HIS A 175 -9.74 12.46 -2.29
N PRO A 176 -9.58 13.19 -1.17
CA PRO A 176 -9.49 12.60 0.17
C PRO A 176 -10.64 11.66 0.56
N LEU A 177 -11.83 11.91 0.03
CA LEU A 177 -13.03 11.10 0.27
C LEU A 177 -13.30 10.03 -0.80
N GLU A 178 -12.53 9.98 -1.89
CA GLU A 178 -12.85 9.12 -3.05
C GLU A 178 -12.76 7.63 -2.67
N ILE A 179 -11.63 7.23 -2.08
CA ILE A 179 -11.36 5.84 -1.70
C ILE A 179 -12.29 5.41 -0.57
N GLU A 180 -12.49 6.29 0.41
CA GLU A 180 -13.39 6.07 1.54
C GLU A 180 -14.82 5.79 1.06
N THR A 181 -15.38 6.68 0.24
CA THR A 181 -16.75 6.58 -0.28
C THR A 181 -16.93 5.30 -1.08
N TYR A 182 -15.92 4.94 -1.89
CA TYR A 182 -15.95 3.71 -2.68
C TYR A 182 -15.94 2.46 -1.80
N LEU A 183 -15.07 2.38 -0.80
CA LEU A 183 -15.02 1.27 0.15
C LEU A 183 -16.29 1.18 1.00
N GLN A 184 -16.85 2.30 1.47
CA GLN A 184 -18.14 2.35 2.17
C GLN A 184 -19.28 1.82 1.32
N SER A 185 -19.30 2.13 0.01
CA SER A 185 -20.31 1.61 -0.90
C SER A 185 -20.28 0.09 -1.04
N MET A 186 -19.14 -0.55 -0.75
CA MET A 186 -18.97 -2.00 -0.67
C MET A 186 -19.30 -2.59 0.71
N GLY A 187 -19.67 -1.76 1.69
CA GLY A 187 -19.97 -2.18 3.07
C GLY A 187 -18.76 -2.17 4.01
N ALA A 188 -17.66 -1.50 3.65
CA ALA A 188 -16.54 -1.32 4.57
C ALA A 188 -16.86 -0.30 5.67
N LYS A 189 -16.36 -0.55 6.88
CA LYS A 189 -16.32 0.41 7.98
C LYS A 189 -14.99 1.17 7.93
N ILE A 190 -15.06 2.50 7.97
CA ILE A 190 -13.87 3.34 8.09
C ILE A 190 -13.38 3.31 9.55
N ILE A 191 -12.11 2.98 9.73
CA ILE A 191 -11.46 2.93 11.05
C ILE A 191 -10.63 4.19 11.26
N PHE A 192 -9.88 4.60 10.24
CA PHE A 192 -9.06 5.79 10.25
C PHE A 192 -8.92 6.35 8.84
N GLN A 193 -8.90 7.67 8.72
CA GLN A 193 -8.67 8.37 7.48
C GLN A 193 -8.01 9.72 7.82
N THR A 194 -6.97 10.06 7.08
CA THR A 194 -6.38 11.40 7.14
C THR A 194 -5.77 11.77 5.80
N GLU A 195 -5.54 13.06 5.61
CA GLU A 195 -4.64 13.60 4.61
C GLU A 195 -3.43 14.18 5.36
N THR A 196 -2.22 13.89 4.91
CA THR A 196 -0.98 14.32 5.58
C THR A 196 0.16 14.50 4.59
N GLU A 197 1.21 15.21 4.99
CA GLU A 197 2.44 15.37 4.20
C GLU A 197 3.38 14.20 4.48
N ASN A 198 3.89 13.54 3.43
CA ASN A 198 4.88 12.48 3.54
C ASN A 198 6.30 13.06 3.65
N THR A 199 7.28 12.20 3.89
CA THR A 199 8.69 12.62 4.06
C THR A 199 9.32 13.22 2.79
N ALA A 200 8.71 13.01 1.63
CA ALA A 200 9.12 13.60 0.36
C ALA A 200 8.44 14.96 0.06
N GLY A 201 7.60 15.46 0.98
CA GLY A 201 6.87 16.72 0.85
C GLY A 201 5.61 16.63 -0.01
N GLY A 202 5.17 15.42 -0.37
CA GLY A 202 3.92 15.18 -1.07
C GLY A 202 2.75 14.99 -0.10
N VAL A 203 1.57 15.45 -0.48
CA VAL A 203 0.33 15.25 0.28
C VAL A 203 -0.27 13.89 -0.09
N VAL A 204 -0.41 13.03 0.90
CA VAL A 204 -0.97 11.68 0.76
C VAL A 204 -2.26 11.51 1.56
N ASN A 205 -3.18 10.78 0.97
CA ASN A 205 -4.34 10.22 1.65
C ASN A 205 -3.92 8.91 2.31
N ILE A 206 -4.27 8.76 3.59
CA ILE A 206 -4.13 7.50 4.32
C ILE A 206 -5.53 7.02 4.68
N VAL A 207 -5.85 5.78 4.31
CA VAL A 207 -7.15 5.17 4.58
C VAL A 207 -6.96 3.78 5.17
N LEU A 208 -7.56 3.56 6.33
CA LEU A 208 -7.67 2.26 6.99
C LEU A 208 -9.15 1.89 7.14
N VAL A 209 -9.54 0.79 6.53
CA VAL A 209 -10.92 0.28 6.59
C VAL A 209 -10.97 -1.16 7.06
N GLN A 210 -12.14 -1.56 7.54
CA GLN A 210 -12.46 -2.93 7.92
C GLN A 210 -13.62 -3.46 7.09
N LYS A 211 -13.49 -4.68 6.58
CA LYS A 211 -14.59 -5.43 5.98
C LYS A 211 -15.54 -5.92 7.06
N LEU A 212 -16.82 -5.56 6.94
CA LEU A 212 -17.86 -6.10 7.79
C LEU A 212 -18.23 -7.52 7.32
N SER A 213 -18.63 -8.38 8.28
CA SER A 213 -19.01 -9.78 8.05
C SER A 213 -20.20 -9.95 7.13
#